data_AF-A0A9E5IM53-F1
#
_entry.id   AF-A0A9E5IM53-F1
#
_cell.length_a   1.000
_cell.length_b   1.000
_cell.length_c   1.000
_cell.angle_alpha   90.00
_cell.angle_beta   90.00
_cell.angle_gamma   90.00
#
_symmetry.space_group_name_H-M   'P 1'
#
loop_
_entity.id
_entity.type
_entity.pdbx_description
1 polymer ?
#
loop_
_entity_poly.entity_id
_entity_poly.type
_entity_poly.pdbx_seq_one_letter_code
_entity_poly.pdbx_strand_id
1 'polypeptide(L)'
;MNVIYTEHARQRMVKRRLAQEWIERVIANPARIEPDETDPELEHRLGRIPELADRVLRVIVAKSEPMRVITMHLDRNLKGLL
;
A
#
# COMPACT_ATOMS: atom_id res chain seq x y z
N MET A 1 -3.68 9.93 10.46
CA MET A 1 -3.17 8.60 10.85
C MET A 1 -1.66 8.72 11.02
N ASN A 2 -1.04 8.13 12.04
CA ASN A 2 0.42 8.23 12.21
C ASN A 2 1.10 7.03 11.54
N VAL A 3 1.61 7.22 10.32
CA VAL A 3 2.31 6.18 9.55
C VAL A 3 3.75 6.59 9.29
N ILE A 4 4.67 5.66 9.50
CA ILE A 4 6.10 5.88 9.23
C ILE A 4 6.46 5.24 7.90
N TYR A 5 6.89 6.05 6.95
CA TYR A 5 7.40 5.56 5.67
C TYR A 5 8.88 5.22 5.79
N THR A 6 9.23 3.98 5.46
CA THR A 6 10.64 3.60 5.31
C THR A 6 11.29 4.35 4.15
N GLU A 7 12.62 4.39 4.11
CA GLU A 7 13.33 5.00 2.97
C GLU A 7 12.98 4.33 1.65
N HIS A 8 12.83 3.00 1.64
CA HIS A 8 12.39 2.26 0.46
C HIS A 8 11.00 2.71 -0.01
N ALA A 9 10.05 2.83 0.91
CA ALA A 9 8.70 3.33 0.61
C ALA A 9 8.74 4.75 0.02
N ARG A 10 9.51 5.66 0.62
CA ARG A 10 9.67 7.04 0.13
C ARG A 10 10.26 7.08 -1.29
N GLN A 11 11.29 6.28 -1.56
CA GLN A 11 11.86 6.16 -2.90
C GLN A 11 10.84 5.65 -3.93
N ARG A 12 9.99 4.68 -3.56
CA ARG A 12 8.92 4.18 -4.41
C ARG A 12 7.88 5.24 -4.70
N MET A 13 7.47 6.04 -3.70
CA MET A 13 6.54 7.14 -3.87
C MET A 13 7.05 8.14 -4.90
N VAL A 14 8.30 8.59 -4.77
CA VAL A 14 8.91 9.54 -5.71
C VAL A 14 9.04 8.93 -7.11
N LYS A 15 9.60 7.71 -7.22
CA LYS A 15 9.88 7.03 -8.51
C LYS A 15 8.61 6.71 -9.29
N ARG A 16 7.48 6.53 -8.60
CA ARG A 16 6.18 6.18 -9.21
C ARG A 16 5.17 7.33 -9.16
N ARG A 17 5.57 8.50 -8.64
CA ARG A 17 4.69 9.66 -8.41
C ARG A 17 3.40 9.28 -7.67
N LEU A 18 3.53 8.46 -6.63
CA LEU A 18 2.40 8.07 -5.78
C LEU A 18 2.17 9.19 -4.76
N ALA A 19 0.96 9.73 -4.76
CA ALA A 19 0.55 10.74 -3.79
C ALA A 19 0.32 10.10 -2.42
N GLN A 20 0.77 10.77 -1.36
CA GLN A 20 0.65 10.27 0.02
C GLN A 20 -0.80 9.93 0.39
N GLU A 21 -1.74 10.78 -0.04
CA GLU A 21 -3.19 10.61 0.13
C GLU A 21 -3.72 9.25 -0.38
N TRP A 22 -3.16 8.71 -1.47
CA TRP A 22 -3.57 7.41 -2.01
C TRP A 22 -3.12 6.28 -1.09
N ILE A 23 -1.90 6.38 -0.54
CA ILE A 23 -1.41 5.39 0.41
C ILE A 23 -2.24 5.45 1.69
N GLU A 24 -2.46 6.63 2.25
CA GLU A 24 -3.25 6.80 3.47
C GLU A 24 -4.68 6.32 3.29
N ARG A 25 -5.31 6.57 2.13
CA ARG A 25 -6.65 6.05 1.81
C ARG A 25 -6.68 4.52 1.81
N VAL A 26 -5.70 3.86 1.19
CA VAL A 26 -5.62 2.39 1.16
C VAL A 26 -5.33 1.82 2.54
N ILE A 27 -4.54 2.50 3.36
CA ILE A 27 -4.26 2.06 4.72
C ILE A 27 -5.50 2.21 5.61
N ALA A 28 -6.22 3.33 5.49
CA ALA A 28 -7.38 3.64 6.32
C ALA A 28 -8.63 2.83 5.94
N ASN A 29 -8.85 2.60 4.64
CA ASN A 29 -9.99 1.82 4.15
C ASN A 29 -9.54 0.87 3.02
N PRO A 30 -8.80 -0.21 3.36
CA PRO A 30 -8.40 -1.21 2.39
C PRO A 30 -9.63 -1.95 1.85
N ALA A 31 -9.68 -2.13 0.53
CA ALA A 31 -10.70 -2.98 -0.09
C ALA A 31 -10.43 -4.47 0.19
N ARG A 32 -9.15 -4.84 0.38
CA ARG A 32 -8.74 -6.19 0.75
C ARG A 32 -7.49 -6.13 1.63
N ILE A 33 -7.46 -6.97 2.66
CA ILE A 33 -6.30 -7.18 3.51
C ILE A 33 -5.85 -8.62 3.32
N GLU A 34 -4.58 -8.84 3.03
CA GLU A 34 -3.98 -10.17 2.92
C GLU A 34 -2.79 -10.27 3.88
N PRO A 35 -2.62 -11.37 4.61
CA PRO A 35 -1.36 -11.60 5.33
C PRO A 35 -0.22 -11.78 4.32
N ASP A 36 0.99 -11.37 4.69
CA ASP A 36 2.18 -11.73 3.93
C ASP A 36 2.50 -13.23 4.16
N GLU A 37 2.84 -13.94 3.08
CA GLU A 37 3.11 -15.39 3.12
C GLU A 37 4.49 -15.73 3.69
N THR A 38 5.42 -14.77 3.66
CA THR A 38 6.81 -14.92 4.11
C THR A 38 6.99 -14.38 5.52
N ASP A 39 6.45 -13.20 5.80
CA ASP A 39 6.62 -12.49 7.06
C ASP A 39 5.28 -12.32 7.79
N PRO A 40 5.00 -13.09 8.86
CA PRO A 40 3.72 -13.02 9.57
C PRO A 40 3.46 -11.67 10.26
N GLU A 41 4.50 -10.86 10.46
CA GLU A 41 4.42 -9.50 10.99
C GLU A 41 4.01 -8.45 9.94
N LEU A 42 3.96 -8.83 8.66
CA LEU A 42 3.54 -7.96 7.57
C LEU A 42 2.10 -8.28 7.12
N GLU A 43 1.46 -7.25 6.59
CA GLU A 43 0.16 -7.36 5.91
C GLU A 43 0.16 -6.51 4.64
N HIS A 44 -0.58 -7.00 3.66
CA HIS A 44 -0.83 -6.35 2.39
C HIS A 44 -2.20 -5.70 2.42
N ARG A 45 -2.23 -4.37 2.33
CA ARG A 45 -3.44 -3.59 2.17
C ARG A 45 -3.59 -3.20 0.72
N LEU A 46 -4.66 -3.66 0.10
CA LEU A 46 -4.98 -3.38 -1.29
C LEU A 46 -6.16 -2.43 -1.36
N GLY A 47 -6.06 -1.43 -2.23
CA GLY A 47 -7.19 -0.57 -2.55
C GLY A 47 -7.08 0.00 -3.95
N ARG A 48 -8.25 0.26 -4.53
CA ARG A 48 -8.37 0.86 -5.85
C ARG A 48 -8.12 2.36 -5.76
N ILE A 49 -7.34 2.84 -6.71
CA ILE A 49 -7.06 4.27 -6.88
C ILE A 49 -7.68 4.69 -8.23
N PRO A 50 -8.88 5.30 -8.24
CA PRO A 50 -9.53 5.75 -9.47
C PRO A 50 -8.65 6.76 -10.22
N GLU A 51 -7.90 7.59 -9.49
CA GLU A 51 -6.96 8.58 -10.03
C GLU A 51 -5.77 7.94 -10.81
N LEU A 52 -5.55 6.63 -10.64
CA LEU A 52 -4.51 5.86 -11.34
C LEU A 52 -5.10 4.90 -12.38
N ALA A 53 -6.17 5.32 -13.06
CA ALA A 53 -6.90 4.51 -14.04
C ALA A 53 -7.42 3.20 -13.43
N ASP A 54 -8.08 3.32 -12.27
CA ASP A 54 -8.65 2.20 -11.50
C ASP A 54 -7.66 1.08 -11.20
N ARG A 55 -6.38 1.43 -11.04
CA ARG A 55 -5.34 0.48 -10.65
C ARG A 55 -5.43 0.18 -9.17
N VAL A 56 -5.09 -1.05 -8.82
CA VAL A 56 -4.99 -1.49 -7.44
C VAL A 56 -3.61 -1.13 -6.91
N LEU A 57 -3.56 -0.38 -5.82
CA LEU A 57 -2.35 -0.09 -5.07
C LEU A 57 -2.24 -1.11 -3.94
N ARG A 58 -1.15 -1.88 -3.93
CA ARG A 58 -0.77 -2.77 -2.84
C ARG A 58 0.22 -2.05 -1.95
N VAL A 59 -0.14 -1.86 -0.69
CA VAL A 59 0.66 -1.22 0.35
C VAL A 59 1.01 -2.29 1.38
N ILE A 60 2.30 -2.49 1.62
CA ILE A 60 2.80 -3.46 2.59
C ILE A 60 3.11 -2.70 3.87
N VAL A 61 2.45 -3.06 4.95
CA VAL A 61 2.62 -2.45 6.27
C VAL A 61 3.00 -3.49 7.31
N ALA A 62 3.82 -3.08 8.28
CA ALA A 62 4.04 -3.88 9.48
C ALA A 62 2.83 -3.77 10.41
N LYS A 63 2.43 -4.89 11.00
CA LYS A 63 1.34 -4.98 11.98
C LYS A 63 1.69 -4.31 13.32
N SER A 64 2.98 -4.09 13.58
CA SER A 64 3.43 -3.42 14.80
C SER A 64 3.04 -1.94 14.82
N GLU A 65 2.75 -1.41 16.00
CA GLU A 65 2.57 0.03 16.20
C GLU A 65 3.90 0.73 16.55
N PRO A 66 4.20 1.91 15.97
CA PRO A 66 3.42 2.61 14.94
C PRO A 66 3.48 1.90 13.58
N MET A 67 2.38 1.97 12.81
CA MET A 67 2.27 1.36 11.48
C MET A 67 3.38 1.86 10.56
N ARG A 68 4.22 0.94 10.10
CA ARG A 68 5.34 1.22 9.20
C ARG A 68 5.01 0.77 7.79
N VAL A 69 5.06 1.69 6.85
CA VAL A 69 4.91 1.39 5.42
C VAL A 69 6.26 0.93 4.88
N ILE A 70 6.36 -0.36 4.61
CA ILE A 70 7.60 -1.00 4.18
C ILE A 70 7.84 -0.75 2.69
N THR A 71 6.81 -0.99 1.88
CA THR A 71 6.86 -0.76 0.43
C THR A 71 5.45 -0.65 -0.15
N MET A 72 5.36 -0.19 -1.39
CA MET A 72 4.11 -0.09 -2.13
C MET A 72 4.35 -0.21 -3.63
N HIS A 73 3.40 -0.81 -4.33
CA HIS A 73 3.45 -0.93 -5.77
C HIS A 73 2.04 -1.10 -6.35
N LEU A 74 1.89 -0.73 -7.63
CA LEU A 74 0.67 -0.98 -8.36
C LEU A 74 0.64 -2.45 -8.76
N ASP A 75 -0.41 -3.14 -8.33
CA ASP A 75 -0.64 -4.53 -8.66
C ASP A 75 -1.06 -4.60 -10.14
N ARG A 76 -0.23 -5.28 -10.94
CA ARG A 76 -0.41 -5.35 -12.39
C ARG A 76 -1.37 -6.46 -12.80
N ASN A 77 -1.65 -7.41 -11.92
CA ASN A 77 -2.51 -8.56 -12.20
C ASN A 77 -3.98 -8.27 -11.86
N LEU A 78 -4.26 -7.30 -10.99
CA LEU A 78 -5.63 -6.96 -10.55
C LEU A 78 -6.29 -5.83 -11.36
N LYS A 79 -5.90 -5.63 -12.62
CA LYS A 79 -6.49 -4.57 -13.46
C LYS A 79 -7.96 -4.90 -13.76
N GLY A 80 -8.89 -4.24 -13.06
CA GLY A 80 -10.34 -4.41 -13.23
C GLY A 80 -11.01 -5.45 -12.33
N LEU A 81 -10.33 -6.00 -11.32
CA LEU A 81 -10.81 -7.16 -10.55
C LEU A 81 -11.32 -6.87 -9.13
N LEU A 82 -11.15 -5.66 -8.62
CA LEU A 82 -11.54 -5.29 -7.23
C LEU A 82 -12.87 -4.54 -7.10
#